data_AF-A0AAV1RSK6-F1
#
_entry.id   AF-A0AAV1RSK6-F1
#
_cell.length_a   1.000
_cell.length_b   1.000
_cell.length_c   1.000
_cell.angle_alpha   90.00
_cell.angle_beta   90.00
_cell.angle_gamma   90.00
#
_symmetry.space_group_name_H-M   'P 1'
#
loop_
_entity.id
_entity.type
_entity.pdbx_description
1 polymer ?
#
loop_
_entity_poly.entity_id
_entity_poly.type
_entity_poly.pdbx_seq_one_letter_code
_entity_poly.pdbx_strand_id
1 'polypeptide(L)'
;MDFIEQTIHNELANSSSFYRLVYSEIEEVGWEHLVRFSGDLKFLSFRIIDKKGRVHIMEIQLDKTYPQNPPSVSAEVPYIFNVKWSMNSRLKDLVQQFREHLEKLQEFWSTLDDIDHSLRVTNKKQLSRATTCREIDIGNDCLIMLSINAKDPRSLPECRFMGSGPMVNPVRKLWLRNSKRWMKDKTLPESLAFILETELPRPSHVLEKDQQVECGICYAQYLPIDEELGTTSGAGTDHTCDNTSCGRAFHTVCLVDWLRSITTTRQSFDVLFGNCPYCSEPVAVKLNSTKRHA
;
A
#
# COMPACT_ATOMS: atom_id res chain seq x y z
N MET A 1 -13.23 39.00 -31.16
CA MET A 1 -12.85 37.61 -31.47
C MET A 1 -11.39 37.39 -31.13
N ASP A 2 -10.52 38.34 -31.45
CA ASP A 2 -9.06 38.25 -31.28
C ASP A 2 -8.55 37.96 -29.85
N PHE A 3 -9.18 38.51 -28.81
CA PHE A 3 -8.73 38.27 -27.42
C PHE A 3 -8.98 36.84 -26.93
N ILE A 4 -10.08 36.22 -27.38
CA ILE A 4 -10.45 34.85 -26.99
C ILE A 4 -9.56 33.84 -27.73
N GLU A 5 -9.33 34.06 -29.03
CA GLU A 5 -8.44 33.21 -29.83
C GLU A 5 -6.98 33.26 -29.35
N GLN A 6 -6.50 34.44 -28.96
CA GLN A 6 -5.15 34.62 -28.43
C GLN A 6 -4.98 33.98 -27.04
N THR A 7 -6.03 33.97 -26.23
CA THR A 7 -6.06 33.25 -24.95
C THR A 7 -6.01 31.73 -25.16
N ILE A 8 -6.82 31.21 -26.09
CA ILE A 8 -6.85 29.77 -26.43
C ILE A 8 -5.50 29.31 -27.00
N HIS A 9 -4.88 30.10 -27.89
CA HIS A 9 -3.58 29.78 -28.46
C HIS A 9 -2.46 29.75 -27.39
N ASN A 10 -2.49 30.68 -26.43
CA ASN A 10 -1.53 30.69 -25.32
C ASN A 10 -1.75 29.52 -24.34
N GLU A 11 -3.00 29.13 -24.08
CA GLU A 11 -3.31 27.95 -23.26
C GLU A 11 -2.86 26.64 -23.92
N LEU A 12 -3.02 26.52 -25.24
CA LEU A 12 -2.54 25.38 -26.03
C LEU A 12 -1.00 25.31 -26.06
N ALA A 13 -0.32 26.45 -26.21
CA ALA A 13 1.14 26.51 -26.18
C ALA A 13 1.72 26.17 -24.80
N ASN A 14 1.10 26.69 -23.73
CA ASN A 14 1.50 26.43 -22.34
C ASN A 14 1.23 24.98 -21.92
N SER A 15 0.14 24.37 -22.39
CA SER A 15 -0.11 22.95 -22.16
C SER A 15 0.91 22.09 -22.91
N SER A 16 1.24 22.42 -24.16
CA SER A 16 2.27 21.72 -24.93
C SER A 16 3.66 21.76 -24.26
N SER A 17 4.08 22.92 -23.74
CA SER A 17 5.36 23.04 -23.03
C SER A 17 5.38 22.27 -21.70
N PHE A 18 4.26 22.29 -20.95
CA PHE A 18 4.08 21.49 -19.75
C PHE A 18 4.18 19.98 -20.03
N TYR A 19 3.45 19.47 -21.02
CA TYR A 19 3.49 18.05 -21.36
C TYR A 19 4.89 17.61 -21.75
N ARG A 20 5.60 18.38 -22.59
CA ARG A 20 6.98 18.08 -22.98
C ARG A 20 7.94 18.06 -21.80
N LEU A 21 7.78 19.00 -20.85
CA LEU A 21 8.58 19.02 -19.64
C LEU A 21 8.35 17.75 -18.83
N VAL A 22 7.10 17.41 -18.51
CA VAL A 22 6.78 16.23 -17.68
C VAL A 22 7.24 14.94 -18.35
N TYR A 23 7.06 14.78 -19.66
CA TYR A 23 7.56 13.61 -20.39
C TYR A 23 9.08 13.48 -20.32
N SER A 24 9.82 14.59 -20.50
CA SER A 24 11.27 14.59 -20.35
C SER A 24 11.70 14.20 -18.93
N GLU A 25 10.95 14.62 -17.91
CA GLU A 25 11.26 14.29 -16.53
C GLU A 25 10.92 12.85 -16.16
N ILE A 26 9.85 12.28 -16.74
CA ILE A 26 9.54 10.85 -16.65
C ILE A 26 10.67 10.02 -17.27
N GLU A 27 11.16 10.42 -18.45
CA GLU A 27 12.29 9.75 -19.12
C GLU A 27 13.56 9.80 -18.26
N GLU A 28 13.84 10.92 -17.59
CA GLU A 28 14.95 11.04 -16.63
C GLU A 28 14.81 10.14 -15.41
N VAL A 29 13.57 9.88 -14.95
CA VAL A 29 13.30 8.96 -13.85
C VAL A 29 13.41 7.50 -14.30
N GLY A 30 12.97 7.19 -15.52
CA GLY A 30 12.87 5.85 -16.09
C GLY A 30 11.42 5.40 -16.25
N TRP A 31 11.02 5.07 -17.48
CA TRP A 31 9.67 4.61 -17.82
C TRP A 31 9.30 3.29 -17.13
N GLU A 32 10.29 2.43 -16.88
CA GLU A 32 10.13 1.16 -16.16
C GLU A 32 9.73 1.33 -14.69
N HIS A 33 9.88 2.54 -14.15
CA HIS A 33 9.46 2.89 -12.80
C HIS A 33 8.07 3.53 -12.77
N LEU A 34 7.54 4.00 -13.91
CA LEU A 34 6.22 4.62 -13.97
C LEU A 34 5.13 3.55 -13.89
N VAL A 35 4.21 3.70 -12.94
CA VAL A 35 3.08 2.76 -12.74
C VAL A 35 1.82 3.26 -13.41
N ARG A 36 1.49 4.54 -13.22
CA ARG A 36 0.33 5.19 -13.83
C ARG A 36 0.55 6.70 -13.88
N PHE A 37 -0.18 7.33 -14.79
CA PHE A 37 -0.32 8.77 -14.86
C PHE A 37 -1.74 9.14 -15.33
N SER A 38 -2.19 10.35 -15.00
CA SER A 38 -3.46 10.88 -15.52
C SER A 38 -3.28 11.44 -16.94
N GLY A 39 -4.33 11.44 -17.77
CA GLY A 39 -4.25 11.96 -19.14
C GLY A 39 -3.85 13.45 -19.24
N ASP A 40 -4.01 14.22 -18.16
CA ASP A 40 -3.55 15.61 -18.07
C ASP A 40 -2.15 15.76 -17.45
N LEU A 41 -1.44 14.65 -17.22
CA LEU A 41 -0.11 14.53 -16.58
C LEU A 41 0.01 15.21 -15.22
N LYS A 42 -1.11 15.55 -14.56
CA LYS A 42 -1.08 16.16 -13.22
C LYS A 42 -0.96 15.15 -12.10
N PHE A 43 -1.15 13.88 -12.38
CA PHE A 43 -0.94 12.80 -11.44
C PHE A 43 0.03 11.80 -12.05
N LEU A 44 1.06 11.43 -11.31
CA LEU A 44 2.05 10.42 -11.66
C LEU A 44 2.21 9.48 -10.47
N SER A 45 2.54 8.22 -10.70
CA SER A 45 3.02 7.36 -9.62
C SER A 45 4.18 6.50 -10.06
N PHE A 46 5.21 6.45 -9.24
CA PHE A 46 6.43 5.69 -9.48
C PHE A 46 6.57 4.52 -8.50
N ARG A 47 6.99 3.37 -9.02
CA ARG A 47 7.38 2.19 -8.26
C ARG A 47 8.84 2.31 -7.86
N ILE A 48 9.09 2.24 -6.55
CA ILE A 48 10.43 2.37 -5.97
C ILE A 48 10.68 1.18 -5.07
N ILE A 49 11.78 0.47 -5.32
CA ILE A 49 12.20 -0.69 -4.54
C ILE A 49 13.26 -0.24 -3.53
N ASP A 50 13.06 -0.56 -2.26
CA ASP A 50 14.03 -0.26 -1.21
C ASP A 50 15.17 -1.30 -1.14
N LYS A 51 16.17 -1.06 -0.28
CA LYS A 51 17.34 -1.95 -0.16
C LYS A 51 17.01 -3.38 0.33
N LYS A 52 15.83 -3.59 0.91
CA LYS A 52 15.35 -4.91 1.36
C LYS A 52 14.40 -5.56 0.33
N GLY A 53 14.28 -4.99 -0.87
CA GLY A 53 13.44 -5.52 -1.94
C GLY A 53 11.94 -5.21 -1.77
N ARG A 54 11.57 -4.36 -0.80
CA ARG A 54 10.16 -3.97 -0.62
C ARG A 54 9.76 -2.95 -1.68
N VAL A 55 8.59 -3.15 -2.26
CA VAL A 55 8.01 -2.27 -3.27
C VAL A 55 7.21 -1.16 -2.58
N HIS A 56 7.48 0.07 -2.95
CA HIS A 56 6.78 1.27 -2.50
C HIS A 56 6.23 2.03 -3.71
N ILE A 57 5.00 2.53 -3.60
CA ILE A 57 4.40 3.40 -4.63
C ILE A 57 4.46 4.84 -4.13
N MET A 58 5.15 5.68 -4.89
CA MET A 58 5.22 7.11 -4.66
C MET A 58 4.29 7.80 -5.64
N GLU A 59 3.26 8.45 -5.11
CA GLU A 59 2.30 9.22 -5.89
C GLU A 59 2.66 10.69 -5.84
N ILE A 60 2.56 11.35 -6.99
CA ILE A 60 2.96 12.73 -7.18
C ILE A 60 1.81 13.46 -7.87
N GLN A 61 1.41 14.59 -7.31
CA GLN A 61 0.41 15.45 -7.92
C GLN A 61 1.01 16.84 -8.22
N LEU A 62 1.02 17.16 -9.52
CA LEU A 62 1.50 18.39 -10.12
C LEU A 62 0.34 19.37 -10.26
N ASP A 63 0.52 20.59 -9.73
CA ASP A 63 -0.44 21.67 -9.95
C ASP A 63 0.00 22.57 -11.13
N LYS A 64 -0.80 23.60 -11.42
CA LYS A 64 -0.54 24.53 -12.53
C LYS A 64 0.70 25.40 -12.33
N THR A 65 1.26 25.41 -11.12
CA THR A 65 2.44 26.19 -10.75
C THR A 65 3.72 25.36 -10.77
N TYR A 66 3.64 24.10 -11.20
CA TYR A 66 4.80 23.26 -11.48
C TYR A 66 5.59 23.79 -12.69
N PRO A 67 6.95 23.80 -12.64
CA PRO A 67 7.85 23.39 -11.56
C PRO A 67 8.24 24.50 -10.56
N GLN A 68 7.61 25.68 -10.60
CA GLN A 68 7.96 26.81 -9.73
C GLN A 68 7.68 26.51 -8.26
N ASN A 69 6.62 25.75 -7.98
CA ASN A 69 6.32 25.23 -6.65
C ASN A 69 6.52 23.71 -6.60
N PRO A 70 6.83 23.15 -5.41
CA PRO A 70 6.98 21.71 -5.24
C PRO A 70 5.67 20.98 -5.57
N PRO A 71 5.75 19.82 -6.21
CA PRO A 71 4.60 18.94 -6.32
C PRO A 71 4.25 18.34 -4.95
N SER A 72 3.01 17.89 -4.81
CA SER A 72 2.56 17.15 -3.63
C SER A 72 2.90 15.66 -3.76
N VAL A 73 3.23 15.01 -2.63
CA VAL A 73 3.69 13.61 -2.59
C VAL A 73 2.89 12.82 -1.56
N SER A 74 2.43 11.64 -1.94
CA SER A 74 1.84 10.63 -1.05
C SER A 74 2.45 9.25 -1.29
N ALA A 75 2.45 8.42 -0.26
CA ALA A 75 2.92 7.03 -0.29
C ALA A 75 2.44 6.31 0.99
N GLU A 76 2.43 4.98 0.97
CA GLU A 76 2.15 4.15 2.15
C GLU A 76 3.34 4.08 3.12
N VAL A 77 3.69 5.23 3.69
CA VAL A 77 4.79 5.40 4.65
C VAL A 77 4.25 6.04 5.94
N PRO A 78 4.89 5.82 7.11
CA PRO A 78 4.37 6.32 8.39
C PRO A 78 4.34 7.86 8.48
N TYR A 79 5.15 8.54 7.67
CA TYR A 79 5.10 9.99 7.47
C TYR A 79 5.78 10.34 6.13
N ILE A 80 5.34 11.43 5.51
CA ILE A 80 5.97 11.98 4.30
C ILE A 80 7.14 12.90 4.68
N PHE A 81 8.19 12.89 3.86
CA PHE A 81 9.36 13.74 4.05
C PHE A 81 9.09 15.20 3.65
N ASN A 82 9.87 16.12 4.20
CA ASN A 82 9.82 17.52 3.75
C ASN A 82 10.51 17.63 2.39
N VAL A 83 9.72 17.91 1.35
CA VAL A 83 10.23 18.10 -0.01
C VAL A 83 11.13 19.33 -0.06
N LYS A 84 12.40 19.11 -0.44
CA LYS A 84 13.33 20.18 -0.78
C LYS A 84 13.21 20.45 -2.27
N TRP A 85 12.74 21.63 -2.62
CA TRP A 85 12.44 21.98 -4.01
C TRP A 85 12.91 23.40 -4.34
N SER A 86 13.31 23.57 -5.60
CA SER A 86 13.62 24.86 -6.22
C SER A 86 13.10 24.86 -7.66
N MET A 87 13.06 26.03 -8.31
CA MET A 87 12.60 26.15 -9.70
C MET A 87 13.41 25.33 -10.73
N ASN A 88 14.59 24.83 -10.33
CA ASN A 88 15.45 23.99 -11.17
C ASN A 88 15.32 22.49 -10.83
N SER A 89 14.54 22.15 -9.80
CA SER A 89 14.32 20.75 -9.39
C SER A 89 13.41 20.04 -10.39
N ARG A 90 13.60 18.73 -10.51
CA ARG A 90 12.86 17.83 -11.40
C ARG A 90 12.35 16.61 -10.63
N LEU A 91 11.48 15.82 -11.25
CA LEU A 91 10.92 14.59 -10.68
C LEU A 91 12.01 13.62 -10.20
N LYS A 92 13.14 13.51 -10.89
CA LYS A 92 14.27 12.67 -10.45
C LYS A 92 14.83 13.08 -9.08
N ASP A 93 14.87 14.37 -8.78
CA ASP A 93 15.36 14.88 -7.50
C ASP A 93 14.39 14.52 -6.38
N LEU A 94 13.09 14.53 -6.69
CA LEU A 94 12.03 14.13 -5.78
C LEU A 94 12.05 12.62 -5.51
N VAL A 95 12.22 11.80 -6.56
CA VAL A 95 12.40 10.35 -6.45
C VAL A 95 13.64 10.02 -5.63
N GLN A 96 14.75 10.73 -5.83
CA GLN A 96 15.96 10.57 -5.04
C GLN A 96 15.73 10.89 -3.56
N GLN A 97 15.05 11.99 -3.24
CA GLN A 97 14.67 12.33 -1.87
C GLN A 97 13.77 11.26 -1.24
N PHE A 98 12.85 10.67 -2.00
CA PHE A 98 12.03 9.58 -1.51
C PHE A 98 12.85 8.32 -1.24
N ARG A 99 13.82 7.96 -2.10
CA ARG A 99 14.74 6.84 -1.84
C ARG A 99 15.53 7.05 -0.53
N GLU A 100 16.02 8.25 -0.26
CA GLU A 100 16.67 8.60 1.01
C GLU A 100 15.73 8.53 2.21
N HIS A 101 14.46 8.86 2.00
CA HIS A 101 13.42 8.74 3.02
C HIS A 101 13.12 7.28 3.34
N LEU A 102 12.98 6.42 2.32
CA LEU A 102 12.82 4.98 2.49
C LEU A 102 14.00 4.36 3.25
N GLU A 103 15.22 4.88 3.06
CA GLU A 103 16.42 4.42 3.77
C GLU A 103 16.34 4.72 5.28
N LYS A 104 15.79 5.87 5.67
CA LYS A 104 15.60 6.24 7.08
C LYS A 104 14.54 5.37 7.77
N LEU A 105 13.56 4.87 7.01
CA LEU A 105 12.46 4.05 7.52
C LEU A 105 12.80 2.56 7.64
N GLN A 106 14.01 2.15 7.25
CA GLN A 106 14.42 0.75 7.23
C GLN A 106 14.37 0.11 8.62
N GLU A 107 14.82 0.83 9.65
CA GLU A 107 14.78 0.34 11.03
C GLU A 107 13.33 0.18 11.52
N PHE A 108 12.47 1.15 11.19
CA PHE A 108 11.05 1.11 11.56
C PHE A 108 10.35 -0.13 11.02
N TRP A 109 10.45 -0.38 9.71
CA TRP A 109 9.82 -1.57 9.15
C TRP A 109 10.47 -2.86 9.65
N SER A 110 11.77 -2.88 9.92
CA SER A 110 12.42 -4.06 10.49
C SER A 110 11.89 -4.35 11.90
N THR A 111 11.68 -3.31 12.73
CA THR A 111 11.05 -3.47 14.04
C THR A 111 9.62 -3.98 13.94
N LEU A 112 8.84 -3.51 12.97
CA LEU A 112 7.49 -4.04 12.72
C LEU A 112 7.54 -5.50 12.26
N ASP A 113 8.44 -5.83 11.33
CA ASP A 113 8.62 -7.20 10.84
C ASP A 113 9.01 -8.13 12.02
N ASP A 114 9.88 -7.70 12.94
CA ASP A 114 10.27 -8.45 14.14
C ASP A 114 9.07 -8.71 15.08
N ILE A 115 8.20 -7.71 15.28
CA ILE A 115 6.97 -7.84 16.07
C ILE A 115 6.02 -8.85 15.40
N ASP A 116 5.77 -8.66 14.10
CA ASP A 116 4.79 -9.43 13.34
C ASP A 116 5.19 -10.92 13.21
N HIS A 117 6.50 -11.21 13.24
CA HIS A 117 7.07 -12.56 13.27
C HIS A 117 7.14 -13.18 14.67
N SER A 118 7.42 -12.40 15.71
CA SER A 118 7.72 -12.93 17.05
C SER A 118 6.50 -13.01 17.96
N LEU A 119 5.50 -12.15 17.74
CA LEU A 119 4.37 -11.96 18.65
C LEU A 119 3.04 -12.21 17.94
N ARG A 120 2.04 -12.63 18.72
CA ARG A 120 0.67 -12.80 18.23
C ARG A 120 0.00 -11.44 18.03
N VAL A 121 0.16 -10.88 16.83
CA VAL A 121 -0.47 -9.63 16.39
C VAL A 121 -1.89 -9.88 15.88
N THR A 122 -2.86 -9.11 16.38
CA THR A 122 -4.25 -9.11 15.94
C THR A 122 -4.41 -8.28 14.66
N ASN A 123 -5.40 -8.61 13.80
CA ASN A 123 -5.76 -7.83 12.61
C ASN A 123 -4.67 -7.66 11.54
N LYS A 124 -3.87 -8.70 11.28
CA LYS A 124 -2.79 -8.69 10.27
C LYS A 124 -3.22 -8.22 8.87
N LYS A 125 -4.47 -8.50 8.48
CA LYS A 125 -5.04 -8.18 7.16
C LYS A 125 -5.11 -6.67 6.82
N GLN A 126 -4.95 -5.79 7.80
CA GLN A 126 -5.02 -4.32 7.62
C GLN A 126 -3.67 -3.61 7.78
N LEU A 127 -2.57 -4.35 7.94
CA LEU A 127 -1.27 -3.76 8.22
C LEU A 127 -0.61 -3.29 6.92
N SER A 128 -0.65 -1.98 6.66
CA SER A 128 0.13 -1.37 5.59
C SER A 128 1.50 -0.92 6.09
N ARG A 129 2.38 -0.52 5.17
CA ARG A 129 3.69 0.05 5.51
C ARG A 129 3.61 1.44 6.16
N ALA A 130 2.43 2.06 6.18
CA ALA A 130 2.14 3.29 6.92
C ALA A 130 1.69 3.05 8.36
N THR A 131 1.21 1.84 8.70
CA THR A 131 0.63 1.56 10.02
C THR A 131 1.69 1.50 11.11
N THR A 132 1.68 2.47 12.02
CA THR A 132 2.62 2.60 13.15
C THR A 132 2.19 1.83 14.39
N CYS A 133 0.93 1.39 14.46
CA CYS A 133 0.40 0.69 15.62
C CYS A 133 0.40 -0.83 15.42
N ARG A 134 0.54 -1.57 16.52
CA ARG A 134 0.35 -3.03 16.58
C ARG A 134 -0.48 -3.39 17.80
N GLU A 135 -1.55 -4.14 17.59
CA GLU A 135 -2.34 -4.75 18.65
C GLU A 135 -1.82 -6.17 18.87
N ILE A 136 -1.34 -6.46 20.07
CA ILE A 136 -0.63 -7.69 20.41
C ILE A 136 -1.38 -8.39 21.55
N ASP A 137 -1.62 -9.69 21.39
CA ASP A 137 -2.09 -10.56 22.47
C ASP A 137 -0.98 -10.77 23.50
N ILE A 138 -1.27 -10.44 24.76
CA ILE A 138 -0.34 -10.59 25.89
C ILE A 138 -0.78 -11.71 26.86
N GLY A 139 -1.78 -12.51 26.47
CA GLY A 139 -2.36 -13.58 27.27
C GLY A 139 -3.46 -13.13 28.23
N ASN A 140 -4.16 -14.09 28.85
CA ASN A 140 -5.23 -13.86 29.84
C ASN A 140 -6.31 -12.87 29.36
N ASP A 141 -6.74 -13.02 28.11
CA ASP A 141 -7.73 -12.15 27.46
C ASP A 141 -7.37 -10.65 27.52
N CYS A 142 -6.07 -10.35 27.52
CA CYS A 142 -5.54 -8.99 27.47
C CYS A 142 -4.82 -8.73 26.16
N LEU A 143 -5.04 -7.54 25.62
CA LEU A 143 -4.33 -7.02 24.45
C LEU A 143 -3.54 -5.77 24.86
N ILE A 144 -2.42 -5.54 24.19
CA ILE A 144 -1.68 -4.29 24.24
C ILE A 144 -1.63 -3.69 22.83
N MET A 145 -2.11 -2.46 22.69
CA MET A 145 -1.90 -1.67 21.49
C MET A 145 -0.67 -0.80 21.71
N LEU A 146 0.37 -1.06 20.93
CA LEU A 146 1.61 -0.29 20.90
C LEU A 146 1.59 0.70 19.74
N SER A 147 2.01 1.93 19.99
CA SER A 147 2.30 2.94 18.96
C SER A 147 3.81 3.07 18.82
N ILE A 148 4.33 2.63 17.67
CA ILE A 148 5.77 2.60 17.38
C ILE A 148 6.18 3.92 16.74
N ASN A 149 7.16 4.59 17.33
CA ASN A 149 7.70 5.83 16.77
C ASN A 149 8.52 5.53 15.51
N ALA A 150 8.06 5.95 14.34
CA ALA A 150 8.75 5.70 13.08
C ALA A 150 10.16 6.34 12.96
N LYS A 151 10.47 7.35 13.78
CA LYS A 151 11.79 8.02 13.80
C LYS A 151 12.75 7.45 14.86
N ASP A 152 12.23 6.76 15.86
CA ASP A 152 13.01 6.08 16.92
C ASP A 152 12.30 4.77 17.28
N PRO A 153 12.28 3.77 16.38
CA PRO A 153 11.41 2.59 16.49
C PRO A 153 11.78 1.66 17.65
N ARG A 154 13.00 1.79 18.18
CA ARG A 154 13.48 1.04 19.36
C ARG A 154 13.22 1.76 20.68
N SER A 155 12.67 2.98 20.67
CA SER A 155 12.27 3.66 21.89
C SER A 155 11.11 2.96 22.60
N LEU A 156 10.91 3.31 23.88
CA LEU A 156 9.75 2.84 24.64
C LEU A 156 8.47 3.33 23.93
N PRO A 157 7.62 2.42 23.40
CA PRO A 157 6.43 2.82 22.67
C PRO A 157 5.36 3.36 23.63
N GLU A 158 4.50 4.22 23.12
CA GLU A 158 3.24 4.50 23.82
C GLU A 158 2.37 3.25 23.77
N CYS A 159 1.66 2.96 24.87
CA CYS A 159 0.83 1.76 24.95
C CYS A 159 -0.56 2.04 25.51
N ARG A 160 -1.52 1.23 25.06
CA ARG A 160 -2.86 1.11 25.65
C ARG A 160 -3.16 -0.35 25.90
N PHE A 161 -3.51 -0.68 27.13
CA PHE A 161 -3.95 -2.03 27.51
C PHE A 161 -5.47 -2.16 27.38
N MET A 162 -5.93 -3.29 26.86
CA MET A 162 -7.32 -3.63 26.61
C MET A 162 -7.62 -5.00 27.21
N GLY A 163 -8.78 -5.17 27.85
CA GLY A 163 -9.16 -6.39 28.57
C GLY A 163 -9.90 -6.07 29.87
N SER A 164 -10.24 -7.12 30.63
CA SER A 164 -10.94 -6.94 31.91
C SER A 164 -10.03 -6.26 32.95
N GLY A 165 -10.61 -5.39 33.79
CA GLY A 165 -9.85 -4.65 34.81
C GLY A 165 -8.98 -5.52 35.71
N PRO A 166 -9.48 -6.65 36.26
CA PRO A 166 -8.69 -7.56 37.09
C PRO A 166 -7.46 -8.14 36.39
N MET A 167 -7.53 -8.40 35.08
CA MET A 167 -6.41 -8.97 34.31
C MET A 167 -5.43 -7.87 33.84
N VAL A 168 -5.93 -6.70 33.43
CA VAL A 168 -5.10 -5.61 32.90
C VAL A 168 -4.36 -4.82 33.99
N ASN A 169 -4.97 -4.62 35.16
CA ASN A 169 -4.40 -3.77 36.21
C ASN A 169 -3.01 -4.24 36.71
N PRO A 170 -2.75 -5.55 36.94
CA PRO A 170 -1.41 -6.04 37.25
C PRO A 170 -0.39 -5.72 36.17
N VAL A 171 -0.72 -5.98 34.91
CA VAL A 171 0.16 -5.73 33.75
C VAL A 171 0.50 -4.24 33.63
N ARG A 172 -0.49 -3.36 33.81
CA ARG A 172 -0.26 -1.90 33.81
C ARG A 172 0.69 -1.46 34.91
N LYS A 173 0.61 -2.06 36.11
CA LYS A 173 1.55 -1.78 37.20
C LYS A 173 2.98 -2.24 36.87
N LEU A 174 3.14 -3.41 36.24
CA LEU A 174 4.44 -3.90 35.77
C LEU A 174 5.05 -2.93 34.75
N TRP A 175 4.27 -2.52 33.74
CA TRP A 175 4.70 -1.54 32.75
C TRP A 175 5.18 -0.24 33.40
N LEU A 176 4.38 0.36 34.29
CA LEU A 176 4.75 1.61 34.98
C LEU A 176 6.03 1.45 35.80
N ARG A 177 6.16 0.35 36.54
CA ARG A 177 7.34 0.05 37.36
C ARG A 177 8.61 -0.13 36.52
N ASN A 178 8.50 -0.87 35.42
CA ASN A 178 9.64 -1.34 34.65
C ASN A 178 9.99 -0.47 33.45
N SER A 179 9.11 0.42 32.97
CA SER A 179 9.30 1.29 31.79
C SER A 179 10.68 1.98 31.70
N LYS A 180 11.24 2.42 32.83
CA LYS A 180 12.58 3.04 32.91
C LYS A 180 13.74 2.08 32.58
N ARG A 181 13.48 0.78 32.58
CA ARG A 181 14.42 -0.31 32.28
C ARG A 181 14.30 -0.78 30.83
N TRP A 182 13.63 -0.01 29.96
CA TRP A 182 13.48 -0.34 28.54
C TRP A 182 14.85 -0.46 27.87
N MET A 183 15.09 -1.59 27.19
CA MET A 183 16.35 -1.91 26.53
C MET A 183 16.27 -1.57 25.04
N LYS A 184 16.95 -0.50 24.62
CA LYS A 184 16.99 -0.09 23.19
C LYS A 184 17.93 -0.95 22.34
N ASP A 185 18.82 -1.69 22.99
CA ASP A 185 19.79 -2.60 22.37
C ASP A 185 19.21 -3.99 22.06
N LYS A 186 18.02 -4.30 22.59
CA LYS A 186 17.28 -5.53 22.35
C LYS A 186 16.16 -5.31 21.32
N THR A 187 15.65 -6.41 20.77
CA THR A 187 14.47 -6.35 19.90
C THR A 187 13.24 -5.90 20.71
N LEU A 188 12.26 -5.30 20.04
CA LEU A 188 11.05 -4.85 20.73
C LEU A 188 10.31 -6.00 21.45
N PRO A 189 10.14 -7.20 20.86
CA PRO A 189 9.55 -8.34 21.56
C PRO A 189 10.29 -8.74 22.85
N GLU A 190 11.62 -8.76 22.83
CA GLU A 190 12.44 -9.09 24.02
C GLU A 190 12.27 -8.03 25.12
N SER A 191 12.35 -6.76 24.75
CA SER A 191 12.13 -5.65 25.68
C SER A 191 10.72 -5.66 26.25
N LEU A 192 9.71 -5.95 25.43
CA LEU A 192 8.32 -6.05 25.89
C LEU A 192 8.13 -7.19 26.89
N ALA A 193 8.65 -8.39 26.60
CA ALA A 193 8.58 -9.54 27.50
C ALA A 193 9.30 -9.25 28.84
N PHE A 194 10.45 -8.59 28.79
CA PHE A 194 11.21 -8.19 29.98
C PHE A 194 10.43 -7.20 30.86
N ILE A 195 9.80 -6.19 30.26
CA ILE A 195 9.03 -5.17 30.98
C ILE A 195 7.78 -5.76 31.61
N LEU A 196 7.09 -6.65 30.89
CA LEU A 196 5.88 -7.31 31.33
C LEU A 196 6.14 -8.52 32.24
N GLU A 197 7.39 -8.91 32.45
CA GLU A 197 7.81 -10.04 33.28
C GLU A 197 7.04 -11.34 32.92
N THR A 198 6.73 -11.52 31.64
CA THR A 198 5.96 -12.66 31.13
C THR A 198 6.48 -13.10 29.77
N GLU A 199 6.33 -14.39 29.48
CA GLU A 199 6.42 -14.87 28.11
C GLU A 199 5.18 -14.41 27.34
N LEU A 200 5.40 -13.92 26.12
CA LEU A 200 4.34 -13.42 25.25
C LEU A 200 3.85 -14.52 24.31
N PRO A 201 2.54 -14.59 24.04
CA PRO A 201 1.99 -15.48 23.01
C PRO A 201 2.71 -15.29 21.68
N ARG A 202 3.29 -16.38 21.17
CA ARG A 202 3.87 -16.42 19.82
C ARG A 202 2.77 -16.63 18.78
N PRO A 203 3.01 -16.26 17.50
CA PRO A 203 2.12 -16.66 16.42
C PRO A 203 1.94 -18.18 16.45
N SER A 204 0.69 -18.65 16.45
CA SER A 204 0.42 -20.07 16.27
C SER A 204 0.84 -20.47 14.87
N HIS A 205 1.69 -21.49 14.72
CA HIS A 205 2.00 -22.14 13.43
C HIS A 205 0.80 -22.87 12.80
N VAL A 206 -0.42 -22.66 13.31
CA VAL A 206 -1.61 -22.91 12.51
C VAL A 206 -1.45 -21.98 11.32
N LEU A 207 -1.08 -22.59 10.21
CA LEU A 207 -0.95 -22.00 8.89
C LEU A 207 -2.23 -21.21 8.59
N GLU A 208 -2.33 -19.98 9.06
CA GLU A 208 -2.63 -18.90 8.15
C GLU A 208 -1.48 -18.96 7.16
N LYS A 209 -1.60 -19.86 6.18
CA LYS A 209 -0.91 -19.64 4.93
C LYS A 209 -1.28 -18.21 4.63
N ASP A 210 -0.31 -17.34 4.66
CA ASP A 210 -0.26 -16.21 3.76
C ASP A 210 -0.23 -16.87 2.37
N GLN A 211 -1.39 -17.44 1.99
CA GLN A 211 -1.68 -17.87 0.65
C GLN A 211 -1.65 -16.53 -0.04
N GLN A 212 -0.50 -16.21 -0.60
CA GLN A 212 -0.41 -15.28 -1.71
C GLN A 212 -1.64 -15.58 -2.56
N VAL A 213 -2.62 -14.68 -2.49
CA VAL A 213 -3.93 -14.93 -3.08
C VAL A 213 -3.72 -14.76 -4.57
N GLU A 214 -3.33 -15.85 -5.21
CA GLU A 214 -3.11 -15.91 -6.65
C GLU A 214 -4.46 -15.96 -7.35
N CYS A 215 -4.56 -15.28 -8.48
CA CYS A 215 -5.72 -15.40 -9.34
C CYS A 215 -5.92 -16.86 -9.78
N GLY A 216 -7.14 -17.37 -9.65
CA GLY A 216 -7.49 -18.72 -10.10
C GLY A 216 -7.43 -18.96 -11.62
N ILE A 217 -7.05 -17.96 -12.42
CA ILE A 217 -6.98 -18.10 -13.87
C ILE A 217 -5.52 -17.95 -14.34
N CYS A 218 -4.86 -16.85 -13.99
CA CYS A 218 -3.48 -16.60 -14.42
C CYS A 218 -2.41 -17.11 -13.44
N TYR A 219 -2.81 -17.56 -12.24
CA TYR A 219 -1.91 -18.00 -11.16
C TYR A 219 -0.87 -16.96 -10.72
N ALA A 220 -1.06 -15.69 -11.09
CA ALA A 220 -0.23 -14.58 -10.64
C ALA A 220 -0.91 -13.87 -9.48
N GLN A 221 -0.09 -13.35 -8.56
CA GLN A 221 -0.55 -12.47 -7.47
C GLN A 221 -0.89 -11.07 -8.01
N TYR A 222 -0.09 -10.57 -8.96
CA TYR A 222 -0.25 -9.24 -9.58
C TYR A 222 -0.27 -9.38 -11.10
N LEU A 223 -1.09 -8.57 -11.77
CA LEU A 223 -1.07 -8.46 -13.22
C LEU A 223 0.27 -7.88 -13.72
N PRO A 224 0.71 -8.20 -14.95
CA PRO A 224 1.88 -7.57 -15.55
C PRO A 224 1.67 -6.05 -15.70
N ILE A 225 2.79 -5.33 -15.79
CA ILE A 225 2.74 -3.90 -16.09
C ILE A 225 2.58 -3.76 -17.61
N ASP A 226 1.39 -3.36 -18.04
CA ASP A 226 1.03 -3.23 -19.45
C ASP A 226 0.11 -2.00 -19.65
N GLU A 227 0.34 -1.24 -20.72
CA GLU A 227 -0.50 -0.09 -21.10
C GLU A 227 -1.92 -0.53 -21.48
N GLU A 228 -2.10 -1.73 -22.05
CA GLU A 228 -3.41 -2.26 -22.43
C GLU A 228 -4.31 -2.54 -21.22
N LEU A 229 -3.70 -2.83 -20.06
CA LEU A 229 -4.41 -3.12 -18.81
C LEU A 229 -4.84 -1.85 -18.05
N GLY A 230 -4.38 -0.67 -18.48
CA GLY A 230 -4.76 0.63 -17.92
C GLY A 230 -4.69 0.68 -16.39
N THR A 231 -5.80 1.01 -15.72
CA THR A 231 -5.86 1.13 -14.25
C THR A 231 -5.71 -0.20 -13.50
N THR A 232 -5.75 -1.33 -14.19
CA THR A 232 -5.59 -2.67 -13.59
C THR A 232 -4.17 -3.22 -13.72
N SER A 233 -3.29 -2.49 -14.39
CA SER A 233 -1.86 -2.81 -14.49
C SER A 233 -1.22 -2.91 -13.10
N GLY A 234 -0.53 -4.01 -12.82
CA GLY A 234 0.06 -4.27 -11.50
C GLY A 234 -0.93 -4.54 -10.36
N ALA A 235 -2.25 -4.62 -10.62
CA ALA A 235 -3.25 -4.85 -9.59
C ALA A 235 -3.21 -6.29 -9.06
N GLY A 236 -3.52 -6.43 -7.76
CA GLY A 236 -3.75 -7.72 -7.12
C GLY A 236 -5.16 -8.27 -7.41
N THR A 237 -5.48 -9.47 -6.92
CA THR A 237 -6.83 -10.03 -7.06
C THR A 237 -7.87 -9.14 -6.38
N ASP A 238 -8.90 -8.76 -7.11
CA ASP A 238 -9.94 -7.79 -6.73
C ASP A 238 -11.36 -8.38 -6.81
N HIS A 239 -11.49 -9.64 -7.23
CA HIS A 239 -12.77 -10.34 -7.28
C HIS A 239 -12.69 -11.71 -6.59
N THR A 240 -13.66 -12.05 -5.74
CA THR A 240 -13.71 -13.34 -5.02
C THR A 240 -15.05 -14.01 -5.26
N CYS A 241 -15.06 -15.33 -5.43
CA CYS A 241 -16.29 -16.09 -5.59
C CYS A 241 -17.15 -16.04 -4.30
N ASP A 242 -18.42 -15.68 -4.44
CA ASP A 242 -19.37 -15.53 -3.32
C ASP A 242 -19.73 -16.85 -2.63
N ASN A 243 -19.51 -18.00 -3.29
CA ASN A 243 -19.68 -19.30 -2.67
C ASN A 243 -18.61 -19.51 -1.59
N THR A 244 -19.04 -19.51 -0.33
CA THR A 244 -18.18 -19.66 0.86
C THR A 244 -17.41 -20.97 0.91
N SER A 245 -17.90 -22.02 0.23
CA SER A 245 -17.17 -23.29 0.09
C SER A 245 -16.09 -23.27 -1.00
N CYS A 246 -16.10 -22.26 -1.88
CA CYS A 246 -15.13 -22.05 -2.95
C CYS A 246 -14.10 -20.98 -2.60
N GLY A 247 -14.55 -19.73 -2.38
CA GLY A 247 -13.71 -18.60 -1.97
C GLY A 247 -12.55 -18.27 -2.91
N ARG A 248 -12.53 -18.77 -4.15
CA ARG A 248 -11.42 -18.53 -5.09
C ARG A 248 -11.40 -17.06 -5.53
N ALA A 249 -10.21 -16.48 -5.53
CA ALA A 249 -9.96 -15.11 -5.94
C ALA A 249 -9.46 -15.02 -7.38
N PHE A 250 -9.74 -13.89 -8.04
CA PHE A 250 -9.41 -13.60 -9.42
C PHE A 250 -9.08 -12.11 -9.59
N HIS A 251 -8.30 -11.78 -10.61
CA HIS A 251 -8.35 -10.43 -11.18
C HIS A 251 -9.65 -10.29 -11.99
N THR A 252 -10.32 -9.14 -11.86
CA THR A 252 -11.55 -8.81 -12.61
C THR A 252 -11.31 -8.97 -14.10
N VAL A 253 -10.17 -8.51 -14.63
CA VAL A 253 -9.83 -8.67 -16.06
C VAL A 253 -9.78 -10.13 -16.49
N CYS A 254 -9.09 -11.00 -15.72
CA CYS A 254 -8.98 -12.42 -16.04
C CYS A 254 -10.35 -13.11 -16.02
N LEU A 255 -11.19 -12.78 -15.03
CA LEU A 255 -12.52 -13.38 -14.93
C LEU A 255 -13.46 -12.86 -16.01
N VAL A 256 -13.39 -11.58 -16.38
CA VAL A 256 -14.14 -11.02 -17.51
C VAL A 256 -13.77 -11.70 -18.81
N ASP A 257 -12.49 -11.87 -19.10
CA ASP A 257 -12.02 -12.53 -20.32
C ASP A 257 -12.44 -14.01 -20.37
N TRP A 258 -12.35 -14.70 -19.23
CA TRP A 258 -12.87 -16.07 -19.09
C TRP A 258 -14.38 -16.13 -19.38
N LEU A 259 -15.18 -15.29 -18.73
CA LEU A 259 -16.63 -15.29 -18.91
C LEU A 259 -17.03 -14.95 -20.36
N ARG A 260 -16.31 -14.04 -21.03
CA ARG A 260 -16.54 -13.70 -22.44
C ARG A 260 -16.27 -14.87 -23.39
N SER A 261 -15.42 -15.81 -23.01
CA SER A 261 -15.15 -17.02 -23.81
C SER A 261 -16.26 -18.08 -23.72
N ILE A 262 -17.21 -17.94 -22.78
CA ILE A 262 -18.29 -18.92 -22.54
C ILE A 262 -19.58 -18.47 -23.22
N THR A 263 -20.17 -19.35 -24.04
CA THR A 263 -21.38 -19.05 -24.83
C THR A 263 -22.65 -18.84 -24.00
N THR A 264 -22.69 -19.39 -22.78
CA THR A 264 -23.84 -19.25 -21.87
C THR A 264 -23.78 -18.03 -20.97
N THR A 265 -22.68 -17.26 -21.01
CA THR A 265 -22.54 -16.02 -20.25
C THR A 265 -23.54 -14.98 -20.74
N ARG A 266 -24.25 -14.36 -19.81
CA ARG A 266 -25.21 -13.29 -20.08
C ARG A 266 -24.58 -11.96 -19.69
N GLN A 267 -24.86 -10.91 -20.46
CA GLN A 267 -24.50 -9.55 -20.09
C GLN A 267 -25.77 -8.75 -19.84
N SER A 268 -25.81 -8.00 -18.74
CA SER A 268 -26.81 -6.96 -18.49
C SER A 268 -26.09 -5.68 -18.10
N PHE A 269 -26.27 -4.63 -18.89
CA PHE A 269 -25.52 -3.37 -18.78
C PHE A 269 -24.01 -3.60 -18.74
N ASP A 270 -23.37 -3.19 -17.65
CA ASP A 270 -21.96 -3.30 -17.36
C ASP A 270 -21.64 -4.52 -16.47
N VAL A 271 -22.53 -5.50 -16.35
CA VAL A 271 -22.31 -6.71 -15.54
C VAL A 271 -22.43 -7.97 -16.38
N LEU A 272 -21.41 -8.83 -16.29
CA LEU A 272 -21.42 -10.19 -16.82
C LEU A 272 -21.90 -11.18 -15.76
N PHE A 273 -22.83 -12.05 -16.16
CA PHE A 273 -23.38 -13.13 -15.34
C PHE A 273 -23.01 -14.46 -15.98
N GLY A 274 -22.30 -15.30 -15.25
CA GLY A 274 -21.94 -16.64 -15.68
C GLY A 274 -21.69 -17.53 -14.48
N ASN A 275 -20.80 -18.51 -14.63
CA ASN A 275 -20.48 -19.46 -13.58
C ASN A 275 -19.01 -19.37 -13.19
N CYS A 276 -18.71 -19.57 -11.91
CA CYS A 276 -17.36 -19.61 -11.39
C CYS A 276 -16.56 -20.77 -12.04
N PRO A 277 -15.32 -20.54 -12.51
CA PRO A 277 -14.51 -21.58 -13.16
C PRO A 277 -14.21 -22.81 -12.27
N TYR A 278 -14.34 -22.65 -10.95
CA TYR A 278 -13.97 -23.68 -9.98
C TYR A 278 -15.16 -24.46 -9.43
N CYS A 279 -16.20 -23.76 -8.98
CA CYS A 279 -17.35 -24.40 -8.32
C CYS A 279 -18.60 -24.44 -9.19
N SER A 280 -18.58 -23.83 -10.38
CA SER A 280 -19.73 -23.71 -11.29
C SER A 280 -20.94 -22.95 -10.73
N GLU A 281 -20.86 -22.39 -9.52
CA GLU A 281 -21.91 -21.53 -8.97
C GLU A 281 -21.99 -20.18 -9.70
N PRO A 282 -23.17 -19.53 -9.72
CA PRO A 282 -23.35 -18.24 -10.38
C PRO A 282 -22.36 -17.18 -9.88
N VAL A 283 -21.84 -16.38 -10.81
CA VAL A 283 -20.94 -15.25 -10.54
C VAL A 283 -21.36 -14.03 -11.35
N ALA A 284 -21.29 -12.85 -10.75
CA ALA A 284 -21.60 -11.58 -11.38
C ALA A 284 -20.39 -10.64 -11.30
N VAL A 285 -19.89 -10.19 -12.45
CA VAL A 285 -18.66 -9.37 -12.54
C VAL A 285 -18.95 -8.07 -13.25
N LYS A 286 -18.64 -6.95 -12.61
CA LYS A 286 -18.78 -5.62 -13.21
C LYS A 286 -17.62 -5.32 -14.15
N LEU A 287 -17.93 -4.93 -15.38
CA LEU A 287 -16.98 -4.43 -16.35
C LEU A 287 -16.45 -3.08 -15.85
N ASN A 288 -15.15 -3.01 -15.57
CA ASN A 288 -14.50 -1.73 -15.34
C ASN A 288 -14.46 -0.99 -16.68
N SER A 289 -15.12 0.17 -16.73
CA SER A 289 -15.25 1.00 -17.93
C SER A 289 -13.89 1.54 -18.38
N THR A 290 -13.13 0.77 -19.14
CA THR A 290 -12.12 1.35 -20.03
C THR A 290 -12.90 2.11 -21.10
N LYS A 291 -12.69 3.43 -21.18
CA LYS A 291 -13.18 4.24 -22.29
C LYS A 291 -12.65 3.59 -23.57
N ARG A 292 -13.51 2.92 -24.33
CA ARG A 292 -13.20 2.57 -25.72
C ARG A 292 -13.09 3.89 -26.47
N HIS A 293 -11.88 4.26 -26.84
CA HIS A 293 -11.68 5.26 -27.88
C HIS A 293 -12.27 4.68 -29.17
N ALA A 294 -13.37 5.29 -29.62
CA ALA A 294 -13.77 5.27 -31.01
C ALA A 294 -13.02 6.38 -31.76
#